data_AF-A0A374UNY9-F1
#
_entry.id   AF-A0A374UNY9-F1
#
_cell.length_a   1.000
_cell.length_b   1.000
_cell.length_c   1.000
_cell.angle_alpha   90.00
_cell.angle_beta   90.00
_cell.angle_gamma   90.00
#
_symmetry.space_group_name_H-M   'P 1'
#
loop_
_entity.id
_entity.type
_entity.pdbx_description
1 polymer ?
#
loop_
_entity_poly.entity_id
_entity_poly.type
_entity_poly.pdbx_seq_one_letter_code
_entity_poly.pdbx_strand_id
1 'polypeptide(L)'
;MFYKKLKRIPAMFLVCALLFTTVFSYSMIANASSSFTSRLDAPSYSNDYYYSNKNIYYQYGYGMPNCTAYAYGRAYEILGRDPGLCHYDAYEWYDYNDGYSRGQTPKVGAIACWEYYRNGETGGHVAVVEKVENGTVTLSNSAWGWKNFYLTYADVNDPTMGESDWTFQGFIYLGDFNKGSDSDNVVTDYKNGVYEVEVSDYLNMRETAATSSKTVSQLYNNDQVYVTDIKANGGYTWGYSEIIKGTNKGKKGWVALDFCKFIQDKPTSDDIVYKIGDIDLSGEINVLDTTALQLYVSKNGDLTDAQLKLADLDGDGKIDVGDVTALQRIISKQKTL
;
A
#
# COMPACT_ATOMS: atom_id res chain seq x y z
N MET A 1 -6.69 6.76 -69.32
CA MET A 1 -5.70 6.84 -68.22
C MET A 1 -6.41 7.39 -66.98
N PHE A 2 -6.87 6.52 -66.09
CA PHE A 2 -7.64 6.90 -64.89
C PHE A 2 -6.67 7.19 -63.74
N TYR A 3 -6.46 8.47 -63.42
CA TYR A 3 -5.69 8.87 -62.23
C TYR A 3 -6.61 8.75 -61.01
N LYS A 4 -6.42 7.72 -60.18
CA LYS A 4 -7.06 7.62 -58.86
C LYS A 4 -6.57 8.81 -58.01
N LYS A 5 -7.48 9.69 -57.59
CA LYS A 5 -7.20 10.72 -56.58
C LYS A 5 -6.84 10.02 -55.27
N LEU A 6 -5.56 10.06 -54.91
CA LEU A 6 -5.09 9.66 -53.59
C LEU A 6 -5.68 10.66 -52.57
N LYS A 7 -6.63 10.21 -51.74
CA LYS A 7 -7.16 11.03 -50.64
C LYS A 7 -6.01 11.28 -49.68
N ARG A 8 -5.53 12.53 -49.64
CA ARG A 8 -4.55 12.99 -48.64
C ARG A 8 -5.23 12.89 -47.28
N ILE A 9 -4.83 11.90 -46.47
CA ILE A 9 -5.14 11.90 -45.04
C ILE A 9 -4.41 13.13 -44.47
N PRO A 10 -5.10 14.06 -43.80
CA PRO A 10 -4.44 15.21 -43.18
C PRO A 10 -3.40 14.68 -42.21
N ALA A 11 -2.14 15.13 -42.33
CA ALA A 11 -1.03 14.71 -41.45
C ALA A 11 -1.38 14.83 -39.95
N MET A 12 -2.33 15.72 -39.61
CA MET A 12 -2.88 15.89 -38.28
C MET A 12 -3.53 14.62 -37.69
N PHE A 13 -4.21 13.79 -38.50
CA PHE A 13 -4.77 12.51 -38.01
C PHE A 13 -3.69 11.46 -37.74
N LEU A 14 -2.60 11.47 -38.51
CA LEU A 14 -1.47 10.57 -38.30
C LEU A 14 -0.68 10.98 -37.05
N VAL A 15 -0.51 12.29 -36.82
CA VAL A 15 0.13 12.84 -35.61
C VAL A 15 -0.71 12.60 -34.37
N CYS A 16 -2.03 12.76 -34.42
CA CYS A 16 -2.91 12.40 -33.30
C CYS A 16 -2.90 10.88 -33.01
N ALA A 17 -2.89 10.03 -34.04
CA ALA A 17 -2.79 8.58 -33.83
C ALA A 17 -1.44 8.15 -33.22
N LEU A 18 -0.33 8.78 -33.64
CA LEU A 18 1.00 8.53 -33.07
C LEU A 18 1.14 9.09 -31.65
N LEU A 19 0.52 10.23 -31.34
CA LEU A 19 0.47 10.76 -29.97
C LEU A 19 -0.38 9.87 -29.06
N PHE A 20 -1.47 9.28 -29.57
CA PHE A 20 -2.27 8.33 -28.82
C PHE A 20 -1.56 7.00 -28.56
N THR A 21 -0.73 6.49 -29.50
CA THR A 21 0.06 5.28 -29.25
C THR A 21 1.24 5.52 -28.33
N THR A 22 1.92 6.66 -28.41
CA THR A 22 3.03 6.98 -27.48
C THR A 22 2.55 7.27 -26.07
N VAL A 23 1.37 7.89 -25.90
CA VAL A 23 0.80 8.13 -24.56
C VAL A 23 0.28 6.83 -23.94
N PHE A 24 -0.23 5.88 -24.75
CA PHE A 24 -0.56 4.53 -24.25
C PHE A 24 0.68 3.66 -23.97
N SER A 25 1.80 3.87 -24.67
CA SER A 25 3.04 3.12 -24.44
C SER A 25 3.87 3.62 -23.24
N TYR A 26 3.58 4.79 -22.68
CA TYR A 26 4.23 5.29 -21.47
C TYR A 26 3.38 5.12 -20.19
N SER A 27 2.19 4.51 -20.28
CA SER A 27 1.24 4.39 -19.17
C SER A 27 1.29 3.07 -18.39
N MET A 28 2.29 2.22 -18.58
CA MET A 28 2.41 0.93 -17.87
C MET A 28 3.86 0.62 -17.45
N ILE A 29 4.48 1.54 -16.72
CA ILE A 29 5.33 1.15 -15.59
C ILE A 29 4.74 1.85 -14.37
N ALA A 30 3.50 1.46 -14.05
CA ALA A 30 3.03 1.66 -12.68
C ALA A 30 3.81 0.65 -11.84
N ASN A 31 4.81 1.13 -11.10
CA ASN A 31 5.24 0.47 -9.88
C ASN A 31 4.04 0.51 -8.91
N ALA A 32 3.08 -0.39 -9.13
CA ALA A 32 2.17 -0.80 -8.08
C ALA A 32 3.05 -1.57 -7.09
N SER A 33 3.56 -0.86 -6.09
CA SER A 33 3.94 -1.45 -4.82
C SER A 33 2.66 -2.03 -4.23
N SER A 34 2.27 -3.24 -4.66
CA SER A 34 1.27 -4.02 -3.93
C SER A 34 1.84 -4.23 -2.54
N SER A 35 1.19 -3.68 -1.52
CA SER A 35 1.56 -3.98 -0.14
C SER A 35 1.41 -5.48 0.03
N PHE A 36 2.55 -6.17 0.14
CA PHE A 36 2.54 -7.62 0.27
C PHE A 36 1.89 -7.96 1.60
N THR A 37 0.77 -8.67 1.52
CA THR A 37 0.07 -9.19 2.70
C THR A 37 0.40 -10.66 2.82
N SER A 38 1.09 -11.05 3.89
CA SER A 38 1.43 -12.45 4.17
C SER A 38 0.18 -13.32 4.26
N ARG A 39 0.23 -14.49 3.67
CA ARG A 39 -0.82 -15.52 3.75
C ARG A 39 -0.44 -16.57 4.78
N LEU A 40 -1.10 -16.52 5.93
CA LEU A 40 -0.90 -17.49 7.02
C LEU A 40 -2.02 -18.55 7.09
N ASP A 41 -3.01 -18.45 6.20
CA ASP A 41 -4.17 -19.33 6.12
C ASP A 41 -4.48 -19.73 4.68
N ALA A 42 -5.20 -20.85 4.53
CA ALA A 42 -5.60 -21.40 3.25
C ALA A 42 -6.39 -20.38 2.39
N PRO A 43 -6.22 -20.40 1.06
CA PRO A 43 -7.06 -19.60 0.18
C PRO A 43 -8.52 -20.07 0.27
N SER A 44 -9.45 -19.12 0.17
CA SER A 44 -10.89 -19.44 0.08
C SER A 44 -11.17 -20.27 -1.18
N TYR A 45 -12.08 -21.25 -1.09
CA TYR A 45 -12.58 -22.00 -2.25
C TYR A 45 -13.25 -21.13 -3.32
N SER A 46 -13.67 -19.92 -2.95
CA SER A 46 -14.23 -18.92 -3.88
C SER A 46 -13.17 -18.09 -4.61
N ASN A 47 -11.88 -18.33 -4.34
CA ASN A 47 -10.80 -17.56 -4.95
C ASN A 47 -10.44 -18.13 -6.32
N ASP A 48 -10.79 -17.38 -7.37
CA ASP A 48 -10.57 -17.78 -8.75
C ASP A 48 -9.10 -18.06 -9.09
N TYR A 49 -8.13 -17.46 -8.38
CA TYR A 49 -6.72 -17.69 -8.65
C TYR A 49 -6.23 -19.08 -8.25
N TYR A 50 -7.03 -19.83 -7.47
CA TYR A 50 -6.70 -21.19 -7.03
C TYR A 50 -7.72 -22.22 -7.53
N TYR A 51 -8.99 -21.84 -7.63
CA TYR A 51 -10.12 -22.75 -7.87
C TYR A 51 -10.90 -22.43 -9.16
N SER A 52 -10.23 -21.86 -10.17
CA SER A 52 -10.81 -21.62 -11.49
C SER A 52 -9.79 -21.80 -12.61
N ASN A 53 -10.27 -21.77 -13.86
CA ASN A 53 -9.43 -21.85 -15.05
C ASN A 53 -8.47 -20.65 -15.25
N LYS A 54 -8.48 -19.63 -14.37
CA LYS A 54 -7.40 -18.63 -14.31
C LYS A 54 -6.09 -19.24 -13.82
N ASN A 55 -6.16 -20.32 -13.05
CA ASN A 55 -5.01 -21.11 -12.66
C ASN A 55 -4.81 -22.22 -13.68
N ILE A 56 -3.66 -22.21 -14.36
CA ILE A 56 -3.41 -23.16 -15.45
C ILE A 56 -3.38 -24.61 -14.93
N TYR A 57 -2.85 -24.85 -13.74
CA TYR A 57 -2.83 -26.18 -13.15
C TYR A 57 -4.26 -26.66 -12.85
N TYR A 58 -5.12 -25.79 -12.32
CA TYR A 58 -6.54 -26.13 -12.13
C TYR A 58 -7.22 -26.47 -13.46
N GLN A 59 -7.01 -25.65 -14.51
CA GLN A 59 -7.59 -25.84 -15.83
C GLN A 59 -7.30 -27.24 -16.41
N TYR A 60 -6.09 -27.76 -16.19
CA TYR A 60 -5.67 -29.06 -16.71
C TYR A 60 -5.85 -30.22 -15.71
N GLY A 61 -6.56 -30.01 -14.59
CA GLY A 61 -6.89 -31.07 -13.63
C GLY A 61 -5.83 -31.33 -12.55
N TYR A 62 -4.83 -30.46 -12.46
CA TYR A 62 -3.75 -30.49 -11.47
C TYR A 62 -3.89 -29.39 -10.41
N GLY A 63 -5.13 -28.96 -10.14
CA GLY A 63 -5.43 -27.91 -9.16
C GLY A 63 -5.12 -28.29 -7.72
N MET A 64 -5.51 -27.43 -6.79
CA MET A 64 -5.34 -27.66 -5.36
C MET A 64 -5.97 -28.99 -4.89
N PRO A 65 -5.33 -29.77 -4.00
CA PRO A 65 -4.03 -29.52 -3.37
C PRO A 65 -2.86 -29.86 -4.30
N ASN A 66 -2.02 -28.88 -4.64
CA ASN A 66 -0.83 -29.05 -5.46
C ASN A 66 0.11 -27.86 -5.22
N CYS A 67 1.42 -28.09 -5.04
CA CYS A 67 2.39 -27.03 -4.78
C CYS A 67 2.44 -26.01 -5.92
N THR A 68 2.45 -26.46 -7.17
CA THR A 68 2.50 -25.59 -8.35
C THR A 68 1.21 -24.79 -8.51
N ALA A 69 0.04 -25.43 -8.35
CA ALA A 69 -1.25 -24.73 -8.38
C ALA A 69 -1.34 -23.67 -7.29
N TYR A 70 -0.86 -23.98 -6.08
CA TYR A 70 -0.82 -23.04 -4.98
C TYR A 70 0.10 -21.85 -5.25
N ALA A 71 1.36 -22.11 -5.59
CA ALA A 71 2.35 -21.07 -5.83
C ALA A 71 1.95 -20.17 -7.01
N TYR A 72 1.36 -20.75 -8.07
CA TYR A 72 0.84 -19.99 -9.21
C TYR A 72 -0.31 -19.07 -8.80
N GLY A 73 -1.29 -19.60 -8.06
CA GLY A 73 -2.42 -18.82 -7.57
C GLY A 73 -1.98 -17.71 -6.60
N ARG A 74 -1.00 -18.00 -5.75
CA ARG A 74 -0.42 -17.04 -4.81
C ARG A 74 0.37 -15.94 -5.54
N ALA A 75 1.14 -16.28 -6.55
CA ALA A 75 1.81 -15.31 -7.41
C ALA A 75 0.80 -14.40 -8.12
N TYR A 76 -0.30 -14.97 -8.62
CA TYR A 76 -1.41 -14.21 -9.22
C TYR A 76 -2.00 -13.20 -8.21
N GLU A 77 -2.22 -13.60 -6.96
CA GLU A 77 -2.67 -12.70 -5.90
C GLU A 77 -1.70 -11.54 -5.64
N ILE A 78 -0.41 -11.85 -5.53
CA ILE A 78 0.64 -10.86 -5.21
C ILE A 78 0.76 -9.82 -6.33
N LEU A 79 0.69 -10.27 -7.58
CA LEU A 79 0.89 -9.44 -8.76
C LEU A 79 -0.39 -8.76 -9.26
N GLY A 80 -1.57 -9.28 -8.88
CA GLY A 80 -2.86 -8.82 -9.39
C GLY A 80 -3.09 -9.11 -10.89
N ARG A 81 -2.23 -9.93 -11.50
CA ARG A 81 -2.25 -10.29 -12.92
C ARG A 81 -1.70 -11.71 -13.11
N ASP A 82 -1.92 -12.26 -14.31
CA ASP A 82 -1.35 -13.54 -14.71
C ASP A 82 0.17 -13.53 -14.48
N PRO A 83 0.71 -14.45 -13.65
CA PRO A 83 2.12 -14.44 -13.31
C PRO A 83 3.00 -14.92 -14.45
N GLY A 84 2.51 -15.67 -15.44
CA GLY A 84 3.34 -16.19 -16.54
C GLY A 84 4.50 -17.09 -16.10
N LEU A 85 4.39 -17.71 -14.91
CA LEU A 85 5.36 -18.65 -14.36
C LEU A 85 5.38 -19.97 -15.15
N CYS A 86 6.35 -20.84 -14.83
CA CYS A 86 6.40 -22.19 -15.38
C CYS A 86 5.04 -22.92 -15.29
N HIS A 87 4.70 -23.66 -16.33
CA HIS A 87 3.47 -24.44 -16.45
C HIS A 87 3.70 -25.96 -16.26
N TYR A 88 4.94 -26.35 -15.99
CA TYR A 88 5.37 -27.74 -15.83
C TYR A 88 5.55 -28.10 -14.35
N ASP A 89 6.19 -29.24 -14.09
CA ASP A 89 6.40 -29.72 -12.74
C ASP A 89 7.32 -28.80 -11.94
N ALA A 90 7.18 -28.83 -10.61
CA ALA A 90 7.88 -27.91 -9.70
C ALA A 90 9.41 -27.89 -9.87
N TYR A 91 10.03 -29.02 -10.22
CA TYR A 91 11.49 -29.09 -10.41
C TYR A 91 11.98 -28.28 -11.62
N GLU A 92 11.09 -27.97 -12.57
CA GLU A 92 11.39 -27.20 -13.77
C GLU A 92 11.23 -25.68 -13.55
N TRP A 93 10.64 -25.25 -12.42
CA TRP A 93 10.30 -23.85 -12.20
C TRP A 93 11.52 -22.92 -12.15
N TYR A 94 12.60 -23.35 -11.49
CA TYR A 94 13.75 -22.48 -11.27
C TYR A 94 14.47 -22.10 -12.58
N ASP A 95 14.69 -23.08 -13.45
CA ASP A 95 15.39 -22.90 -14.73
C ASP A 95 14.47 -22.47 -15.89
N TYR A 96 13.15 -22.45 -15.67
CA TYR A 96 12.21 -22.00 -16.69
C TYR A 96 12.37 -20.51 -17.02
N ASN A 97 12.28 -20.18 -18.31
CA ASN A 97 12.44 -18.81 -18.79
C ASN A 97 11.09 -18.07 -18.83
N ASP A 98 10.66 -17.58 -17.67
CA ASP A 98 9.44 -16.77 -17.48
C ASP A 98 9.71 -15.25 -17.37
N GLY A 99 10.99 -14.84 -17.40
CA GLY A 99 11.41 -13.45 -17.31
C GLY A 99 11.57 -12.89 -15.89
N TYR A 100 11.35 -13.68 -14.83
CA TYR A 100 11.68 -13.25 -13.46
C TYR A 100 13.17 -13.42 -13.14
N SER A 101 13.66 -12.66 -12.17
CA SER A 101 15.03 -12.82 -11.67
C SER A 101 15.11 -13.99 -10.68
N ARG A 102 16.27 -14.64 -10.59
CA ARG A 102 16.55 -15.73 -9.63
C ARG A 102 17.67 -15.33 -8.67
N GLY A 103 17.70 -15.96 -7.49
CA GLY A 103 18.80 -15.80 -6.54
C GLY A 103 18.72 -16.78 -5.38
N GLN A 104 19.57 -16.56 -4.38
CA GLN A 104 19.73 -17.44 -3.21
C GLN A 104 19.30 -16.77 -1.89
N THR A 105 18.97 -15.48 -1.92
CA THR A 105 18.52 -14.75 -0.73
C THR A 105 17.00 -14.83 -0.61
N PRO A 106 16.44 -15.24 0.54
CA PRO A 106 15.00 -15.22 0.75
C PRO A 106 14.49 -13.78 0.71
N LYS A 107 13.40 -13.57 -0.02
CA LYS A 107 12.69 -12.28 -0.08
C LYS A 107 11.20 -12.53 0.05
N VAL A 108 10.51 -11.64 0.73
CA VAL A 108 9.05 -11.70 0.83
C VAL A 108 8.44 -11.73 -0.57
N GLY A 109 7.46 -12.61 -0.79
CA GLY A 109 6.81 -12.86 -2.08
C GLY A 109 7.62 -13.63 -3.11
N ALA A 110 8.85 -14.06 -2.79
CA ALA A 110 9.61 -14.96 -3.64
C ALA A 110 9.04 -16.38 -3.60
N ILE A 111 9.29 -17.16 -4.66
CA ILE A 111 8.97 -18.59 -4.70
C ILE A 111 10.25 -19.38 -4.47
N ALA A 112 10.29 -20.15 -3.39
CA ALA A 112 11.35 -21.11 -3.10
C ALA A 112 11.14 -22.38 -3.96
N CYS A 113 12.21 -22.89 -4.57
CA CYS A 113 12.17 -24.03 -5.48
C CYS A 113 13.12 -25.14 -5.02
N TRP A 114 12.63 -26.38 -5.06
CA TRP A 114 13.41 -27.57 -4.76
C TRP A 114 13.24 -28.63 -5.85
N GLU A 115 14.29 -29.42 -6.05
CA GLU A 115 14.24 -30.70 -6.75
C GLU A 115 14.59 -31.84 -5.81
N TYR A 116 14.10 -33.03 -6.11
CA TYR A 116 14.53 -34.24 -5.45
C TYR A 116 14.45 -35.41 -6.42
N TYR A 117 15.23 -36.44 -6.14
CA TYR A 117 15.18 -37.70 -6.87
C TYR A 117 14.61 -38.79 -5.96
N ARG A 118 13.47 -39.36 -6.34
CA ARG A 118 12.82 -40.45 -5.59
C ARG A 118 12.34 -41.52 -6.55
N ASN A 119 12.60 -42.78 -6.21
CA ASN A 119 12.11 -43.96 -6.96
C ASN A 119 12.43 -43.98 -8.46
N GLY A 120 13.55 -43.38 -8.89
CA GLY A 120 13.91 -43.34 -10.31
C GLY A 120 13.41 -42.10 -11.05
N GLU A 121 12.67 -41.22 -10.37
CA GLU A 121 12.01 -40.06 -10.96
C GLU A 121 12.48 -38.77 -10.30
N THR A 122 12.57 -37.71 -11.11
CA THR A 122 12.84 -36.36 -10.62
C THR A 122 11.50 -35.71 -10.29
N GLY A 123 11.35 -35.28 -9.04
CA GLY A 123 10.23 -34.48 -8.58
C GLY A 123 10.73 -33.14 -8.08
N GLY A 124 9.80 -32.26 -7.74
CA GLY A 124 10.14 -30.99 -7.13
C GLY A 124 9.07 -30.48 -6.20
N HIS A 125 9.36 -29.35 -5.58
CA HIS A 125 8.41 -28.63 -4.74
C HIS A 125 8.61 -27.13 -4.92
N VAL A 126 7.54 -26.37 -4.73
CA VAL A 126 7.57 -24.92 -4.70
C VAL A 126 6.73 -24.39 -3.55
N ALA A 127 7.20 -23.32 -2.93
CA ALA A 127 6.56 -22.66 -1.79
C ALA A 127 6.74 -21.15 -1.89
N VAL A 128 5.84 -20.37 -1.29
CA VAL A 128 5.93 -18.90 -1.31
C VAL A 128 6.47 -18.38 0.01
N VAL A 129 7.43 -17.46 -0.05
CA VAL A 129 7.97 -16.77 1.13
C VAL A 129 6.96 -15.72 1.60
N GLU A 130 6.31 -15.99 2.72
CA GLU A 130 5.31 -15.09 3.29
C GLU A 130 5.89 -14.08 4.28
N LYS A 131 6.98 -14.46 4.97
CA LYS A 131 7.68 -13.59 5.91
C LYS A 131 9.17 -13.93 5.97
N VAL A 132 9.98 -12.91 6.22
CA VAL A 132 11.37 -13.05 6.64
C VAL A 132 11.53 -12.16 7.86
N GLU A 133 11.56 -12.76 9.06
CA GLU A 133 11.65 -12.00 10.32
C GLU A 133 12.52 -12.74 11.33
N ASN A 134 13.38 -12.00 12.04
CA ASN A 134 14.26 -12.54 13.08
C ASN A 134 15.09 -13.77 12.64
N GLY A 135 15.57 -13.76 11.39
CA GLY A 135 16.35 -14.87 10.82
C GLY A 135 15.53 -16.11 10.47
N THR A 136 14.19 -16.04 10.53
CA THR A 136 13.29 -17.13 10.14
C THR A 136 12.51 -16.76 8.88
N VAL A 137 12.48 -17.68 7.91
CA VAL A 137 11.65 -17.62 6.71
C VAL A 137 10.37 -18.41 6.98
N THR A 138 9.21 -17.78 6.81
CA THR A 138 7.91 -18.47 6.81
C THR A 138 7.49 -18.76 5.38
N LEU A 139 7.24 -20.03 5.08
CA LEU A 139 6.87 -20.52 3.76
C LEU A 139 5.42 -21.01 3.78
N SER A 140 4.64 -20.62 2.79
CA SER A 140 3.30 -21.16 2.54
C SER A 140 3.34 -22.20 1.43
N ASN A 141 2.62 -23.29 1.65
CA ASN A 141 2.75 -24.51 0.86
C ASN A 141 1.39 -25.15 0.57
N SER A 142 1.37 -26.00 -0.45
CA SER A 142 0.35 -27.03 -0.68
C SER A 142 1.03 -28.30 -1.15
N ALA A 143 0.45 -29.47 -0.89
CA ALA A 143 1.08 -30.75 -1.21
C ALA A 143 0.10 -31.69 -1.90
N TRP A 144 0.50 -32.19 -3.07
CA TRP A 144 -0.28 -33.14 -3.85
C TRP A 144 -0.69 -34.36 -3.03
N GLY A 145 -2.00 -34.64 -3.00
CA GLY A 145 -2.55 -35.79 -2.28
C GLY A 145 -2.46 -35.72 -0.74
N TRP A 146 -2.01 -34.61 -0.16
CA TRP A 146 -1.88 -34.49 1.30
C TRP A 146 -2.66 -33.31 1.88
N LYS A 147 -2.16 -32.09 1.73
CA LYS A 147 -2.68 -30.94 2.46
C LYS A 147 -2.88 -29.75 1.55
N ASN A 148 -4.08 -29.18 1.62
CA ASN A 148 -4.47 -28.02 0.82
C ASN A 148 -3.63 -26.79 1.13
N PHE A 149 -3.28 -26.56 2.40
CA PHE A 149 -2.42 -25.45 2.80
C PHE A 149 -1.66 -25.78 4.09
N TYR A 150 -0.39 -25.41 4.17
CA TYR A 150 0.36 -25.45 5.42
C TYR A 150 1.54 -24.47 5.41
N LEU A 151 1.99 -24.11 6.61
CA LEU A 151 3.19 -23.32 6.81
C LEU A 151 4.36 -24.23 7.17
N THR A 152 5.53 -23.91 6.62
CA THR A 152 6.83 -24.41 7.06
C THR A 152 7.73 -23.24 7.41
N TYR A 153 8.81 -23.52 8.15
CA TYR A 153 9.71 -22.51 8.65
C TYR A 153 11.14 -22.97 8.43
N ALA A 154 12.01 -22.06 8.01
CA ALA A 154 13.42 -22.33 7.78
C ALA A 154 14.28 -21.19 8.35
N ASP A 155 15.51 -21.49 8.75
CA ASP A 155 16.49 -20.45 9.05
C ASP A 155 16.92 -19.76 7.75
N VAL A 156 17.10 -18.44 7.77
CA VAL A 156 17.57 -17.69 6.58
C VAL A 156 18.93 -18.16 6.07
N ASN A 157 19.74 -18.80 6.92
CA ASN A 157 21.04 -19.35 6.58
C ASN A 157 21.00 -20.86 6.32
N ASP A 158 19.82 -21.51 6.38
CA ASP A 158 19.69 -22.91 6.05
C ASP A 158 19.90 -23.13 4.54
N PRO A 159 20.97 -23.83 4.11
CA PRO A 159 21.23 -24.06 2.69
C PRO A 159 20.18 -24.96 2.01
N THR A 160 19.35 -25.65 2.79
CA THR A 160 18.26 -26.51 2.30
C THR A 160 16.89 -25.85 2.40
N MET A 161 16.82 -24.68 3.04
CA MET A 161 15.60 -23.90 3.25
C MET A 161 14.46 -24.75 3.87
N GLY A 162 14.80 -25.59 4.85
CA GLY A 162 13.86 -26.41 5.61
C GLY A 162 13.65 -27.84 5.09
N GLU A 163 14.23 -28.23 3.96
CA GLU A 163 13.99 -29.55 3.33
C GLU A 163 15.30 -30.31 3.10
N SER A 164 15.79 -31.00 4.14
CA SER A 164 17.13 -31.64 4.13
C SER A 164 17.33 -32.78 3.13
N ASP A 165 16.24 -33.43 2.71
CA ASP A 165 16.29 -34.55 1.76
C ASP A 165 16.20 -34.09 0.29
N TRP A 166 16.02 -32.79 0.06
CA TRP A 166 15.83 -32.19 -1.25
C TRP A 166 16.99 -31.26 -1.60
N THR A 167 17.20 -31.05 -2.89
CA THR A 167 18.16 -30.07 -3.38
C THR A 167 17.44 -28.74 -3.55
N PHE A 168 17.81 -27.76 -2.73
CA PHE A 168 17.32 -26.39 -2.88
C PHE A 168 17.96 -25.75 -4.11
N GLN A 169 17.12 -25.32 -5.06
CA GLN A 169 17.57 -24.70 -6.31
C GLN A 169 17.76 -23.20 -6.12
N GLY A 170 16.85 -22.55 -5.39
CA GLY A 170 16.90 -21.13 -5.08
C GLY A 170 15.51 -20.47 -5.04
N PHE A 171 15.51 -19.14 -5.17
CA PHE A 171 14.31 -18.32 -5.17
C PHE A 171 14.04 -17.69 -6.54
N ILE A 172 12.77 -17.68 -6.96
CA ILE A 172 12.25 -16.87 -8.07
C ILE A 172 11.68 -15.56 -7.48
N TYR A 173 12.15 -14.41 -7.96
CA TYR A 173 11.75 -13.09 -7.48
C TYR A 173 10.65 -12.50 -8.35
N LEU A 174 9.41 -12.54 -7.85
CA LEU A 174 8.23 -11.97 -8.51
C LEU A 174 8.25 -10.43 -8.55
N GLY A 175 9.04 -9.81 -7.67
CA GLY A 175 9.15 -8.37 -7.49
C GLY A 175 9.93 -8.06 -6.21
N ASP A 176 10.07 -6.77 -5.90
CA ASP A 176 10.65 -6.34 -4.64
C ASP A 176 9.53 -5.99 -3.65
N PHE A 177 9.23 -6.96 -2.78
CA PHE A 177 8.23 -6.83 -1.73
C PHE A 177 8.88 -6.74 -0.34
N ASN A 178 10.21 -6.60 -0.28
CA ASN A 178 10.97 -6.40 0.96
C ASN A 178 10.80 -5.00 1.55
N LYS A 179 9.74 -4.27 1.20
CA LYS A 179 9.29 -3.08 1.95
C LYS A 179 8.56 -3.50 3.23
N GLY A 180 9.37 -4.15 4.06
CA GLY A 180 9.18 -4.50 5.46
C GLY A 180 10.58 -4.76 6.00
N SER A 181 11.30 -3.67 6.30
CA SER A 181 12.60 -3.59 7.00
C SER A 181 13.83 -4.25 6.35
N ASP A 182 14.60 -3.47 5.58
CA ASP A 182 16.03 -3.37 5.85
C ASP A 182 16.50 -1.92 5.70
N SER A 183 17.49 -1.62 6.52
CA SER A 183 18.02 -0.32 6.91
C SER A 183 18.73 0.46 5.79
N ASP A 184 17.96 1.06 4.91
CA ASP A 184 18.16 2.49 4.67
C ASP A 184 17.35 3.25 5.73
N ASN A 185 17.75 4.48 6.07
CA ASN A 185 16.81 5.41 6.66
C ASN A 185 15.67 5.69 5.65
N VAL A 186 14.73 4.77 5.53
CA VAL A 186 13.34 5.10 5.25
C VAL A 186 12.64 4.96 6.58
N VAL A 187 12.78 6.01 7.39
CA VAL A 187 11.59 6.54 8.03
C VAL A 187 10.51 6.47 6.96
N THR A 188 9.51 5.59 7.06
CA THR A 188 8.25 5.95 6.44
C THR A 188 7.89 7.19 7.22
N ASP A 189 8.24 8.35 6.69
CA ASP A 189 7.84 9.67 7.17
C ASP A 189 6.32 9.75 6.91
N TYR A 190 5.58 8.79 7.47
CA TYR A 190 4.25 9.04 7.94
C TYR A 190 4.46 10.19 8.90
N LYS A 191 4.16 11.36 8.38
CA LYS A 191 4.17 12.61 9.08
C LYS A 191 2.73 13.06 9.21
N ASN A 192 2.52 13.95 10.16
CA ASN A 192 1.25 14.64 10.26
C ASN A 192 0.93 15.31 8.93
N GLY A 193 -0.32 15.22 8.51
CA GLY A 193 -0.76 15.71 7.20
C GLY A 193 -1.95 14.95 6.64
N VAL A 194 -2.27 15.25 5.40
CA VAL A 194 -3.46 14.72 4.72
C VAL A 194 -3.11 13.46 3.99
N TYR A 195 -3.95 12.45 4.19
CA TYR A 195 -3.89 11.18 3.51
C TYR A 195 -5.22 10.90 2.81
N GLU A 196 -5.14 10.29 1.64
CA GLU A 196 -6.29 9.77 0.90
C GLU A 196 -6.35 8.26 1.04
N VAL A 197 -7.55 7.72 1.29
CA VAL A 197 -7.76 6.29 1.52
C VAL A 197 -7.77 5.55 0.17
N GLU A 198 -6.96 4.50 0.06
CA GLU A 198 -6.83 3.65 -1.13
C GLU A 198 -7.26 2.20 -0.79
N VAL A 199 -8.56 1.92 -0.86
CA VAL A 199 -9.14 0.60 -0.53
C VAL A 199 -10.24 0.20 -1.51
N SER A 200 -10.50 -1.12 -1.65
CA SER A 200 -11.54 -1.63 -2.56
C SER A 200 -12.95 -1.65 -1.98
N ASP A 201 -13.09 -1.71 -0.66
CA ASP A 201 -14.38 -1.78 0.04
C ASP A 201 -14.47 -0.67 1.09
N TYR A 202 -13.92 -0.89 2.28
CA TYR A 202 -13.80 0.12 3.32
C TYR A 202 -12.59 -0.11 4.22
N LEU A 203 -12.16 0.96 4.89
CA LEU A 203 -11.14 0.97 5.93
C LEU A 203 -11.79 1.28 7.29
N ASN A 204 -11.48 0.49 8.32
CA ASN A 204 -12.04 0.74 9.66
C ASN A 204 -11.24 1.83 10.39
N MET A 205 -11.96 2.84 10.90
CA MET A 205 -11.47 3.77 11.92
C MET A 205 -11.78 3.21 13.30
N ARG A 206 -10.82 3.24 14.23
CA ARG A 206 -10.92 2.55 15.53
C ARG A 206 -10.68 3.46 16.73
N GLU A 207 -11.16 3.05 17.90
CA GLU A 207 -11.00 3.82 19.15
C GLU A 207 -9.53 3.87 19.61
N THR A 208 -8.76 2.82 19.32
CA THR A 208 -7.32 2.73 19.62
C THR A 208 -6.55 2.15 18.43
N ALA A 209 -5.23 2.39 18.40
CA ALA A 209 -4.30 1.89 17.39
C ALA A 209 -4.11 0.35 17.48
N ALA A 210 -5.15 -0.44 17.21
CA ALA A 210 -5.11 -1.90 17.22
C ALA A 210 -6.26 -2.49 16.40
N THR A 211 -6.00 -3.57 15.67
CA THR A 211 -7.00 -4.26 14.83
C THR A 211 -8.13 -4.90 15.65
N SER A 212 -7.90 -5.22 16.92
CA SER A 212 -8.90 -5.73 17.87
C SER A 212 -9.75 -4.63 18.51
N SER A 213 -9.41 -3.35 18.30
CA SER A 213 -10.12 -2.22 18.87
C SER A 213 -11.49 -2.01 18.21
N LYS A 214 -12.44 -1.46 18.96
CA LYS A 214 -13.80 -1.20 18.48
C LYS A 214 -13.78 -0.20 17.32
N THR A 215 -14.60 -0.47 16.30
CA THR A 215 -14.78 0.41 15.14
C THR A 215 -15.63 1.62 15.53
N VAL A 216 -15.12 2.81 15.21
CA VAL A 216 -15.78 4.12 15.39
C VAL A 216 -16.49 4.57 14.13
N SER A 217 -15.88 4.32 12.96
CA SER A 217 -16.40 4.68 11.65
C SER A 217 -15.74 3.84 10.55
N GLN A 218 -16.20 4.02 9.32
CA GLN A 218 -15.64 3.39 8.13
C GLN A 218 -15.30 4.49 7.12
N LEU A 219 -14.16 4.34 6.46
CA LEU A 219 -13.73 5.20 5.37
C LEU A 219 -13.79 4.42 4.06
N TYR A 220 -14.10 5.12 2.98
CA TYR A 220 -14.20 4.55 1.64
C TYR A 220 -13.08 5.06 0.75
N ASN A 221 -12.92 4.42 -0.41
CA ASN A 221 -11.91 4.83 -1.39
C ASN A 221 -12.04 6.32 -1.75
N ASN A 222 -10.93 7.05 -1.76
CA ASN A 222 -10.82 8.50 -1.97
C ASN A 222 -11.37 9.40 -0.83
N ASP A 223 -11.80 8.83 0.30
CA ASP A 223 -11.99 9.64 1.51
C ASP A 223 -10.63 10.22 1.94
N GLN A 224 -10.63 11.43 2.53
CA GLN A 224 -9.40 12.05 3.00
C GLN A 224 -9.45 12.25 4.50
N VAL A 225 -8.31 12.00 5.14
CA VAL A 225 -8.11 12.15 6.58
C VAL A 225 -6.93 13.07 6.87
N TYR A 226 -7.06 13.87 7.92
CA TYR A 226 -5.94 14.64 8.46
C TYR A 226 -5.38 13.93 9.69
N VAL A 227 -4.12 13.52 9.61
CA VAL A 227 -3.39 12.77 10.64
C VAL A 227 -2.63 13.73 11.53
N THR A 228 -2.77 13.58 12.85
CA THR A 228 -2.11 14.44 13.86
C THR A 228 -1.24 13.70 14.85
N ASP A 229 -1.36 12.38 14.93
CA ASP A 229 -0.51 11.52 15.75
C ASP A 229 -0.28 10.17 15.06
N ILE A 230 0.87 9.55 15.27
CA ILE A 230 1.32 8.38 14.50
C ILE A 230 1.93 7.35 15.43
N LYS A 231 1.48 6.11 15.30
CA LYS A 231 1.88 5.00 16.16
C LYS A 231 1.98 3.68 15.42
N ALA A 232 3.09 2.97 15.56
CA ALA A 232 3.22 1.60 15.10
C ALA A 232 2.62 0.61 16.13
N ASN A 233 1.70 -0.26 15.70
CA ASN A 233 1.18 -1.34 16.55
C ASN A 233 0.51 -2.44 15.72
N GLY A 234 0.70 -3.71 16.11
CA GLY A 234 0.00 -4.85 15.52
C GLY A 234 0.27 -5.07 14.02
N GLY A 235 1.45 -4.69 13.55
CA GLY A 235 1.85 -4.84 12.15
C GLY A 235 1.42 -3.70 11.22
N TYR A 236 0.86 -2.61 11.75
CA TYR A 236 0.43 -1.43 10.99
C TYR A 236 0.99 -0.14 11.57
N THR A 237 1.10 0.87 10.73
CA THR A 237 1.29 2.26 11.16
C THR A 237 -0.08 2.93 11.27
N TRP A 238 -0.46 3.33 12.47
CA TRP A 238 -1.74 3.97 12.74
C TRP A 238 -1.57 5.48 12.79
N GLY A 239 -2.47 6.20 12.13
CA GLY A 239 -2.64 7.64 12.28
C GLY A 239 -3.88 7.92 13.11
N TYR A 240 -3.77 8.76 14.14
CA TYR A 240 -4.94 9.38 14.74
C TYR A 240 -5.41 10.48 13.79
N SER A 241 -6.61 10.32 13.27
CA SER A 241 -7.06 11.11 12.14
C SER A 241 -8.49 11.60 12.28
N GLU A 242 -8.76 12.77 11.69
CA GLU A 242 -10.10 13.28 11.43
C GLU A 242 -10.46 13.12 9.95
N ILE A 243 -11.66 12.64 9.65
CA ILE A 243 -12.16 12.57 8.26
C ILE A 243 -12.49 13.99 7.80
N ILE A 244 -11.72 14.50 6.84
CA ILE A 244 -11.87 15.86 6.30
C ILE A 244 -12.69 15.89 4.99
N LYS A 245 -12.75 14.77 4.28
CA LYS A 245 -13.52 14.59 3.04
C LYS A 245 -14.07 13.16 2.97
N GLY A 246 -15.35 13.03 2.60
CA GLY A 246 -16.01 11.72 2.51
C GLY A 246 -17.37 11.66 3.20
N THR A 247 -17.98 10.48 3.16
CA THR A 247 -19.33 10.23 3.69
C THR A 247 -19.44 10.44 5.20
N ASN A 248 -18.35 10.20 5.94
CA ASN A 248 -18.32 10.24 7.41
C ASN A 248 -17.50 11.43 7.97
N LYS A 249 -17.49 12.57 7.27
CA LYS A 249 -16.75 13.78 7.64
C LYS A 249 -16.94 14.18 9.12
N GLY A 250 -15.86 14.57 9.78
CA GLY A 250 -15.82 15.03 11.18
C GLY A 250 -15.68 13.92 12.23
N LYS A 251 -15.62 12.64 11.83
CA LYS A 251 -15.30 11.54 12.75
C LYS A 251 -13.80 11.47 13.01
N LYS A 252 -13.43 11.21 14.26
CA LYS A 252 -12.03 11.07 14.73
C LYS A 252 -11.75 9.65 15.22
N GLY A 253 -10.54 9.16 14.97
CA GLY A 253 -10.08 7.86 15.46
C GLY A 253 -8.81 7.38 14.78
N TRP A 254 -8.38 6.17 15.11
CA TRP A 254 -7.16 5.57 14.57
C TRP A 254 -7.43 4.82 13.27
N VAL A 255 -6.63 5.12 12.26
CA VAL A 255 -6.72 4.54 10.92
C VAL A 255 -5.37 3.93 10.55
N ALA A 256 -5.35 2.74 9.97
CA ALA A 256 -4.12 2.13 9.46
C ALA A 256 -3.69 2.86 8.17
N LEU A 257 -2.58 3.62 8.25
CA LEU A 257 -2.06 4.46 7.17
C LEU A 257 -1.44 3.66 6.04
N ASP A 258 -1.18 2.37 6.26
CA ASP A 258 -0.74 1.43 5.23
C ASP A 258 -1.76 1.31 4.07
N PHE A 259 -3.01 1.72 4.30
CA PHE A 259 -4.09 1.78 3.32
C PHE A 259 -4.39 3.21 2.85
N CYS A 260 -3.49 4.16 3.13
CA CYS A 260 -3.68 5.56 2.79
C CYS A 260 -2.42 6.13 2.12
N LYS A 261 -2.63 7.04 1.18
CA LYS A 261 -1.58 7.74 0.45
C LYS A 261 -1.45 9.17 0.95
N PHE A 262 -0.25 9.57 1.34
CA PHE A 262 0.02 10.97 1.70
C PHE A 262 -0.19 11.89 0.48
N ILE A 263 -0.93 12.97 0.69
CA ILE A 263 -1.25 13.95 -0.36
C ILE A 263 -0.53 15.28 -0.11
N GLN A 264 -0.54 15.78 1.13
CA GLN A 264 -0.03 17.11 1.46
C GLN A 264 0.14 17.32 2.97
N ASP A 265 1.00 18.26 3.36
CA ASP A 265 1.36 18.50 4.77
C ASP A 265 0.21 19.02 5.63
N LYS A 266 -0.71 19.77 5.02
CA LYS A 266 -1.86 20.37 5.69
C LYS A 266 -3.06 20.37 4.76
N PRO A 267 -4.30 20.37 5.28
CA PRO A 267 -5.49 20.39 4.44
C PRO A 267 -5.61 21.72 3.67
N THR A 268 -5.97 21.62 2.40
CA THR A 268 -6.16 22.77 1.51
C THR A 268 -7.42 23.52 1.93
N SER A 269 -7.36 24.85 1.85
CA SER A 269 -8.39 25.80 2.31
C SER A 269 -9.81 25.54 1.81
N ASP A 270 -9.95 24.80 0.72
CA ASP A 270 -11.20 24.65 0.01
C ASP A 270 -12.08 23.52 0.58
N ASP A 271 -11.51 22.60 1.37
CA ASP A 271 -12.23 21.41 1.87
C ASP A 271 -12.44 21.39 3.41
N ILE A 272 -11.92 22.38 4.15
CA ILE A 272 -12.18 22.53 5.60
C ILE A 272 -12.89 23.85 5.89
N VAL A 273 -13.99 23.79 6.65
CA VAL A 273 -14.59 24.98 7.27
C VAL A 273 -13.72 25.35 8.48
N TYR A 274 -12.60 26.03 8.22
CA TYR A 274 -11.75 26.54 9.28
C TYR A 274 -12.49 27.63 10.05
N LYS A 275 -12.39 27.61 11.38
CA LYS A 275 -12.98 28.65 12.23
C LYS A 275 -12.04 29.85 12.25
N ILE A 276 -12.61 31.06 12.24
CA ILE A 276 -11.85 32.29 12.49
C ILE A 276 -11.08 32.12 13.81
N GLY A 277 -9.75 32.29 13.78
CA GLY A 277 -8.84 32.07 14.90
C GLY A 277 -8.09 30.73 14.94
N ASP A 278 -8.34 29.81 14.01
CA ASP A 278 -7.53 28.59 13.82
C ASP A 278 -6.35 28.89 12.89
N ILE A 279 -5.30 29.47 13.46
CA ILE A 279 -4.16 30.03 12.73
C ILE A 279 -3.17 28.92 12.35
N ASP A 280 -3.05 27.87 13.16
CA ASP A 280 -2.14 26.75 12.88
C ASP A 280 -2.76 25.68 11.95
N LEU A 281 -4.06 25.82 11.65
CA LEU A 281 -4.89 24.94 10.83
C LEU A 281 -5.08 23.55 11.46
N SER A 282 -5.08 23.48 12.79
CA SER A 282 -5.28 22.24 13.54
C SER A 282 -6.75 21.83 13.67
N GLY A 283 -7.70 22.72 13.36
CA GLY A 283 -9.12 22.52 13.58
C GLY A 283 -9.59 22.91 15.00
N GLU A 284 -8.67 23.27 15.91
CA GLU A 284 -8.95 23.59 17.30
C GLU A 284 -8.34 24.93 17.71
N ILE A 285 -9.15 25.90 18.10
CA ILE A 285 -8.67 27.23 18.55
C ILE A 285 -8.04 27.10 19.95
N ASN A 286 -6.72 27.22 20.05
CA ASN A 286 -5.95 27.02 21.28
C ASN A 286 -4.68 27.91 21.33
N VAL A 287 -3.85 27.74 22.37
CA VAL A 287 -2.67 28.59 22.63
C VAL A 287 -1.60 28.50 21.53
N LEU A 288 -1.59 27.41 20.75
CA LEU A 288 -0.69 27.22 19.62
C LEU A 288 -1.02 28.17 18.47
N ASP A 289 -2.30 28.47 18.24
CA ASP A 289 -2.73 29.49 17.27
C ASP A 289 -2.21 30.88 17.65
N THR A 290 -2.23 31.19 18.94
CA THR A 290 -1.66 32.45 19.47
C THR A 290 -0.16 32.51 19.20
N THR A 291 0.54 31.39 19.32
CA THR A 291 1.97 31.31 19.06
C THR A 291 2.28 31.51 17.58
N ALA A 292 1.51 30.87 16.69
CA ALA A 292 1.64 31.02 15.25
C ALA A 292 1.40 32.48 14.81
N LEU A 293 0.34 33.11 15.34
CA LEU A 293 0.03 34.51 15.07
C LEU A 293 1.11 35.46 15.60
N GLN A 294 1.65 35.21 16.80
CA GLN A 294 2.72 36.02 17.39
C GLN A 294 4.02 35.93 16.59
N LEU A 295 4.35 34.75 16.05
CA LEU A 295 5.53 34.55 15.18
C LEU A 295 5.38 35.35 13.87
N TYR A 296 4.20 35.36 13.28
CA TYR A 296 3.92 36.17 12.10
C TYR A 296 4.02 37.68 12.38
N VAL A 297 3.37 38.17 13.44
CA VAL A 297 3.41 39.60 13.82
C VAL A 297 4.84 40.06 14.17
N SER A 298 5.68 39.17 14.71
CA SER A 298 7.10 39.44 14.99
C SER A 298 8.03 39.28 13.78
N LYS A 299 7.49 39.01 12.58
CA LYS A 299 8.23 38.76 11.33
C LYS A 299 9.21 37.58 11.41
N ASN A 300 8.94 36.63 12.28
CA ASN A 300 9.71 35.40 12.47
C ASN A 300 8.98 34.15 11.94
N GLY A 301 7.93 34.34 11.14
CA GLY A 301 7.19 33.27 10.47
C GLY A 301 6.28 33.85 9.39
N ASP A 302 5.97 33.03 8.38
CA ASP A 302 5.07 33.39 7.28
C ASP A 302 3.74 32.65 7.43
N LEU A 303 2.64 33.34 7.13
CA LEU A 303 1.30 32.76 7.04
C LEU A 303 0.88 32.67 5.58
N THR A 304 0.15 31.60 5.24
CA THR A 304 -0.49 31.44 3.93
C THR A 304 -1.69 32.39 3.78
N ASP A 305 -2.11 32.66 2.54
CA ASP A 305 -3.30 33.48 2.25
C ASP A 305 -4.58 32.96 2.94
N ALA A 306 -4.67 31.65 3.18
CA ALA A 306 -5.75 31.05 3.94
C ALA A 306 -5.68 31.41 5.43
N GLN A 307 -4.49 31.31 6.04
CA GLN A 307 -4.28 31.66 7.44
C GLN A 307 -4.44 33.17 7.68
N LEU A 308 -4.05 34.01 6.73
CA LEU A 308 -4.25 35.46 6.82
C LEU A 308 -5.74 35.83 6.93
N LYS A 309 -6.63 35.09 6.25
CA LYS A 309 -8.09 35.29 6.38
C LYS A 309 -8.65 34.85 7.74
N LEU A 310 -7.98 33.92 8.42
CA LEU A 310 -8.39 33.41 9.73
C LEU A 310 -7.76 34.22 10.88
N ALA A 311 -6.71 34.99 10.57
CA ALA A 311 -5.90 35.77 11.50
C ALA A 311 -6.47 37.15 11.81
N ASP A 312 -7.27 37.73 10.92
CA ASP A 312 -7.95 39.02 11.14
C ASP A 312 -9.16 38.79 12.08
N LEU A 313 -8.89 38.91 13.37
CA LEU A 313 -9.80 38.54 14.46
C LEU A 313 -10.59 39.73 14.98
N ASP A 314 -10.07 40.94 14.81
CA ASP A 314 -10.77 42.17 15.15
C ASP A 314 -11.44 42.85 13.94
N GLY A 315 -11.17 42.37 12.72
CA GLY A 315 -11.84 42.78 11.49
C GLY A 315 -11.34 44.12 10.94
N ASP A 316 -10.16 44.57 11.36
CA ASP A 316 -9.59 45.85 10.95
C ASP A 316 -8.83 45.79 9.61
N GLY A 317 -8.70 44.58 9.04
CA GLY A 317 -8.04 44.32 7.76
C GLY A 317 -6.51 44.31 7.83
N LYS A 318 -5.93 44.37 9.03
CA LYS A 318 -4.51 44.19 9.31
C LYS A 318 -4.33 42.98 10.20
N ILE A 319 -3.13 42.42 10.17
CA ILE A 319 -2.75 41.31 11.04
C ILE A 319 -1.66 41.83 11.97
N ASP A 320 -2.04 42.16 13.21
CA ASP A 320 -1.13 42.75 14.19
C ASP A 320 -1.36 42.27 15.64
N VAL A 321 -0.83 43.01 16.62
CA VAL A 321 -0.92 42.65 18.05
C VAL A 321 -2.37 42.72 18.58
N GLY A 322 -3.25 43.46 17.89
CA GLY A 322 -4.69 43.50 18.14
C GLY A 322 -5.31 42.11 18.00
N ASP A 323 -5.00 41.41 16.90
CA ASP A 323 -5.48 40.06 16.63
C ASP A 323 -4.96 39.03 17.63
N VAL A 324 -3.69 39.13 18.02
CA VAL A 324 -3.10 38.27 19.07
C VAL A 324 -3.89 38.42 20.38
N THR A 325 -4.25 39.65 20.73
CA THR A 325 -5.03 39.94 21.94
C THR A 325 -6.46 39.41 21.83
N ALA A 326 -7.08 39.52 20.65
CA ALA A 326 -8.41 38.98 20.39
C ALA A 326 -8.42 37.46 20.50
N LEU A 327 -7.41 36.78 19.94
CA LEU A 327 -7.26 35.32 20.01
C LEU A 327 -7.10 34.83 21.45
N GLN A 328 -6.24 35.48 22.23
CA GLN A 328 -6.04 35.16 23.65
C GLN A 328 -7.33 35.29 24.46
N ARG A 329 -8.16 36.30 24.16
CA ARG A 329 -9.48 36.47 24.81
C ARG A 329 -10.44 35.34 24.45
N ILE A 330 -10.48 34.90 23.19
CA ILE A 330 -11.31 33.77 22.74
C ILE A 330 -10.92 32.50 23.49
N ILE A 331 -9.61 32.20 23.55
CA ILE A 331 -9.09 31.02 24.25
C ILE A 331 -9.35 31.09 25.76
N SER A 332 -9.18 32.27 26.37
CA SER A 332 -9.45 32.44 27.82
C SER A 332 -10.92 32.21 28.18
N LYS A 333 -11.85 32.54 27.28
CA LYS A 333 -13.28 32.34 27.51
C LYS A 333 -13.68 30.87 27.38
N GLN A 334 -13.02 30.11 26.51
CA GLN A 334 -13.27 28.67 26.35
C GLN A 334 -12.85 27.84 27.57
N LYS A 335 -11.85 28.28 28.35
CA LYS A 335 -11.42 27.59 29.60
C LYS A 335 -12.37 27.77 30.79
N THR A 336 -13.40 28.60 30.67
CA THR A 336 -14.27 28.99 31.81
C THR A 336 -15.67 28.34 31.76
N LEU A 337 -15.83 27.25 31.00
CA LEU A 337 -17.05 26.43 30.91
C LEU A 337 -16.71 24.97 31.25
#